data_AF-A0A9D6EYV5-F1
#
_entry.id   AF-A0A9D6EYV5-F1
#
_cell.length_a   1.000
_cell.length_b   1.000
_cell.length_c   1.000
_cell.angle_alpha   90.00
_cell.angle_beta   90.00
_cell.angle_gamma   90.00
#
_symmetry.space_group_name_H-M   'P 1'
#
loop_
_entity.id
_entity.type
_entity.pdbx_description
1 polymer ?
#
loop_
_entity_poly.entity_id
_entity_poly.type
_entity_poly.pdbx_seq_one_letter_code
_entity_poly.pdbx_strand_id
1 'polypeptide(L)'
;MRMLLATGSLALMWFVCHTSSAQPKDAPPPDGFLPRKVTGYGETVDSAKKAAINKAVSEITSWLKLQSNVITEDYLRTKVLADEGQPGKDEKIDNIRDPFKAWVVTFRTDEAWWKDLAHRDHEAMRQQRASQREGWAMRGVLGLAVLLLTGVGYLRLDDYTRRRYTTWLRLAAAGVVTLVAAGWWWTI
;
A
#
# COMPACT_ATOMS: atom_id res chain seq x y z
N MET A 1 -13.67 -0.09 -39.56
CA MET A 1 -13.29 0.83 -38.48
C MET A 1 -14.23 0.82 -37.28
N ARG A 2 -15.56 0.96 -37.45
CA ARG A 2 -16.53 0.99 -36.32
C ARG A 2 -16.49 -0.23 -35.39
N MET A 3 -16.28 -1.43 -35.93
CA MET A 3 -16.18 -2.66 -35.12
C MET A 3 -14.93 -2.71 -34.21
N LEU A 4 -13.77 -2.20 -34.66
CA LEU A 4 -12.54 -2.20 -33.87
C LEU A 4 -12.59 -1.20 -32.71
N LEU A 5 -13.29 -0.08 -32.88
CA LEU A 5 -13.53 0.90 -31.83
C LEU A 5 -14.42 0.33 -30.71
N ALA A 6 -15.43 -0.46 -31.07
CA ALA A 6 -16.32 -1.11 -30.11
C ALA A 6 -15.60 -2.17 -29.26
N THR A 7 -14.75 -3.01 -29.86
CA THR A 7 -13.95 -3.99 -29.11
C THR A 7 -12.92 -3.33 -28.20
N GLY A 8 -12.27 -2.25 -28.65
CA GLY A 8 -11.31 -1.50 -27.83
C GLY A 8 -11.96 -0.84 -26.60
N SER A 9 -13.17 -0.30 -26.77
CA SER A 9 -13.92 0.31 -25.65
C SER A 9 -14.45 -0.72 -24.65
N LEU A 10 -14.88 -1.91 -25.12
CA LEU A 10 -15.27 -3.02 -24.25
C LEU A 10 -14.10 -3.58 -23.44
N ALA A 11 -12.91 -3.68 -24.04
CA ALA A 11 -11.70 -4.11 -23.32
C ALA A 11 -11.30 -3.10 -22.24
N LEU A 12 -11.34 -1.80 -22.54
CA LEU A 12 -11.09 -0.75 -21.54
C LEU A 12 -12.12 -0.79 -20.40
N MET A 13 -13.40 -0.96 -20.72
CA MET A 13 -14.46 -1.06 -19.72
C MET A 13 -14.28 -2.30 -18.83
N TRP A 14 -13.84 -3.43 -19.39
CA TRP A 14 -13.53 -4.63 -18.60
C TRP A 14 -12.36 -4.40 -17.63
N PHE A 15 -11.31 -3.72 -18.07
CA PHE A 15 -10.17 -3.38 -17.21
C PHE A 15 -10.54 -2.37 -16.10
N VAL A 16 -11.44 -1.43 -16.37
CA VAL A 16 -11.86 -0.40 -15.41
C VAL A 16 -12.90 -0.95 -14.42
N CYS A 17 -13.80 -1.85 -14.85
CA CYS A 17 -14.91 -2.34 -14.02
C CYS A 17 -14.59 -3.57 -13.17
N HIS A 18 -13.42 -4.24 -13.33
CA HIS A 18 -13.06 -5.40 -12.51
C HIS A 18 -12.49 -5.02 -11.13
N THR A 19 -13.18 -4.12 -10.42
CA THR A 19 -12.94 -3.84 -9.00
C THR A 19 -13.76 -4.82 -8.16
N SER A 20 -13.38 -6.10 -8.19
CA SER A 20 -14.02 -7.11 -7.33
C SER A 20 -13.88 -6.66 -5.87
N SER A 21 -15.01 -6.24 -5.29
CA SER A 21 -15.14 -5.84 -3.89
C SER A 21 -15.09 -7.08 -3.01
N ALA A 22 -13.89 -7.62 -2.79
CA ALA A 22 -13.72 -8.63 -1.76
C ALA A 22 -14.10 -7.99 -0.42
N GLN A 23 -15.21 -8.44 0.15
CA GLN A 23 -15.64 -8.06 1.49
C GLN A 23 -14.50 -8.30 2.47
N PRO A 24 -14.32 -7.42 3.48
CA PRO A 24 -13.27 -7.62 4.45
C PRO A 24 -13.59 -8.92 5.18
N LYS A 25 -12.66 -9.87 5.15
CA LYS A 25 -12.83 -11.12 5.89
C LYS A 25 -12.45 -10.80 7.33
N ASP A 26 -13.35 -11.07 8.27
CA ASP A 26 -13.03 -10.92 9.68
C ASP A 26 -11.80 -11.77 10.01
N ALA A 27 -10.73 -11.11 10.46
CA ALA A 27 -9.52 -11.76 10.91
C ALA A 27 -9.59 -11.87 12.44
N PRO A 28 -9.76 -13.09 12.99
CA PRO A 28 -9.70 -13.26 14.44
C PRO A 28 -8.32 -12.82 14.96
N PRO A 29 -8.23 -12.35 16.21
CA PRO A 29 -6.95 -12.09 16.83
C PRO A 29 -6.10 -13.37 16.90
N PRO A 30 -4.77 -13.28 16.93
CA PRO A 30 -3.90 -14.43 17.14
C PRO A 30 -4.27 -15.16 18.44
N ASP A 31 -4.14 -16.49 18.47
CA ASP A 31 -4.42 -17.26 19.70
C ASP A 31 -3.47 -16.82 20.84
N GLY A 32 -4.02 -16.63 22.05
CA GLY A 32 -3.25 -16.20 23.23
C GLY A 32 -2.88 -14.70 23.24
N PHE A 33 -3.54 -13.90 22.41
CA PHE A 33 -3.24 -12.47 22.21
C PHE A 33 -3.68 -11.55 23.36
N LEU A 34 -4.77 -11.88 24.05
CA LEU A 34 -5.41 -11.00 25.03
C LEU A 34 -5.50 -11.64 26.43
N PRO A 35 -5.25 -10.89 27.52
CA PRO A 35 -4.55 -9.60 27.59
C PRO A 35 -3.02 -9.79 27.58
N ARG A 36 -2.30 -8.99 26.77
CA ARG A 36 -0.82 -8.97 26.73
C ARG A 36 -0.28 -7.69 27.34
N LYS A 37 0.82 -7.81 28.08
CA LYS A 37 1.54 -6.71 28.70
C LYS A 37 2.80 -6.42 27.90
N VAL A 38 3.01 -5.16 27.56
CA VAL A 38 4.21 -4.72 26.84
C VAL A 38 5.03 -3.82 27.77
N THR A 39 6.29 -4.20 27.98
CA THR A 39 7.23 -3.45 28.83
C THR A 39 8.19 -2.63 27.98
N GLY A 40 8.26 -1.33 28.26
CA GLY A 40 9.26 -0.41 27.75
C GLY A 40 10.21 0.04 28.84
N TYR A 41 11.44 0.37 28.45
CA TYR A 41 12.51 0.76 29.36
C TYR A 41 13.10 2.09 28.93
N GLY A 42 13.53 2.91 29.88
CA GLY A 42 14.20 4.17 29.61
C GLY A 42 14.85 4.77 30.86
N GLU A 43 15.77 5.72 30.64
CA GLU A 43 16.47 6.44 31.72
C GLU A 43 15.52 7.30 32.58
N THR A 44 14.42 7.77 31.98
CA THR A 44 13.39 8.58 32.65
C THR A 44 12.03 7.91 32.51
N VAL A 45 11.06 8.32 33.36
CA VAL A 45 9.69 7.77 33.31
C VAL A 45 9.06 8.08 31.94
N ASP A 46 9.29 9.29 31.43
CA ASP A 46 8.75 9.72 30.15
C ASP A 46 9.37 8.96 28.98
N SER A 47 10.69 8.66 29.03
CA SER A 47 11.33 7.87 27.98
C SER A 47 10.88 6.41 28.04
N ALA A 48 10.71 5.84 29.24
CA ALA A 48 10.14 4.50 29.42
C ALA A 48 8.69 4.41 28.91
N LYS A 49 7.85 5.42 29.18
CA LYS A 49 6.47 5.49 28.68
C LYS A 49 6.45 5.53 27.15
N LYS A 50 7.25 6.40 26.53
CA LYS A 50 7.38 6.45 25.06
C LYS A 50 7.91 5.15 24.48
N ALA A 51 8.91 4.52 25.11
CA ALA A 51 9.44 3.25 24.68
C ALA A 51 8.40 2.12 24.74
N ALA A 52 7.58 2.08 25.80
CA ALA A 52 6.51 1.08 25.95
C ALA A 52 5.45 1.23 24.86
N ILE A 53 5.03 2.46 24.57
CA ILE A 53 4.07 2.78 23.51
C ILE A 53 4.65 2.41 22.13
N ASN A 54 5.88 2.83 21.83
CA ASN A 54 6.54 2.51 20.55
C ASN A 54 6.72 1.00 20.35
N LYS A 55 7.04 0.27 21.42
CA LYS A 55 7.11 -1.19 21.39
C LYS A 55 5.74 -1.81 21.16
N ALA A 56 4.68 -1.27 21.76
CA ALA A 56 3.31 -1.71 21.49
C ALA A 56 2.89 -1.44 20.03
N VAL A 57 3.20 -0.26 19.48
CA VAL A 57 3.02 0.04 18.04
C VAL A 57 3.75 -0.99 17.18
N SER A 58 5.02 -1.25 17.49
CA SER A 58 5.87 -2.19 16.77
C SER A 58 5.31 -3.61 16.79
N GLU A 59 4.91 -4.12 17.96
CA GLU A 59 4.30 -5.45 18.07
C GLU A 59 3.02 -5.53 17.23
N ILE A 60 2.12 -4.55 17.34
CA ILE A 60 0.89 -4.51 16.55
C ILE A 60 1.18 -4.45 15.04
N THR A 61 2.15 -3.62 14.65
CA THR A 61 2.61 -3.50 13.26
C THR A 61 3.25 -4.79 12.77
N SER A 62 3.87 -5.59 13.64
CA SER A 62 4.46 -6.88 13.26
C SER A 62 3.41 -7.95 12.96
N TRP A 63 2.21 -7.84 13.57
CA TRP A 63 1.11 -8.80 13.35
C TRP A 63 0.27 -8.43 12.14
N LEU A 64 0.07 -7.14 11.92
CA LEU A 64 -0.56 -6.66 10.71
C LEU A 64 0.47 -6.70 9.58
N LYS A 65 0.08 -7.02 8.35
CA LYS A 65 1.00 -6.87 7.20
C LYS A 65 1.15 -5.39 6.78
N LEU A 66 0.99 -4.48 7.74
CA LEU A 66 0.85 -3.06 7.51
C LEU A 66 2.20 -2.38 7.35
N GLN A 67 2.22 -1.37 6.49
CA GLN A 67 3.17 -0.29 6.62
C GLN A 67 2.78 0.54 7.86
N SER A 68 3.78 0.95 8.64
CA SER A 68 3.69 1.53 9.99
C SER A 68 2.83 2.81 10.17
N ASN A 69 2.15 3.28 9.13
CA ASN A 69 1.55 4.61 9.07
C ASN A 69 0.06 4.69 9.47
N VAL A 70 -0.59 3.56 9.79
CA VAL A 70 -2.03 3.54 10.14
C VAL A 70 -2.28 3.66 11.64
N ILE A 71 -1.30 3.32 12.48
CA ILE A 71 -1.46 3.31 13.94
C ILE A 71 -0.79 4.55 14.53
N THR A 72 -1.61 5.49 15.01
CA THR A 72 -1.14 6.66 15.77
C THR A 72 -1.07 6.36 17.26
N GLU A 73 -0.19 7.07 17.97
CA GLU A 73 -0.09 6.97 19.44
C GLU A 73 -1.42 7.31 20.13
N ASP A 74 -2.13 8.32 19.64
CA ASP A 74 -3.43 8.72 20.20
C ASP A 74 -4.49 7.62 20.05
N TYR A 75 -4.48 6.89 18.93
CA TYR A 75 -5.38 5.77 18.70
C TYR A 75 -5.11 4.63 19.70
N LEU A 76 -3.84 4.31 19.95
CA LEU A 76 -3.46 3.31 20.94
C LEU A 76 -3.98 3.66 22.33
N ARG A 77 -3.74 4.90 22.77
CA ARG A 77 -4.14 5.39 24.09
C ARG A 77 -5.65 5.36 24.29
N THR A 78 -6.43 5.68 23.26
CA THR A 78 -7.89 5.82 23.37
C THR A 78 -8.67 4.53 23.11
N LYS A 79 -8.17 3.64 22.25
CA LYS A 79 -8.95 2.48 21.78
C LYS A 79 -8.37 1.13 22.18
N VAL A 80 -7.05 1.01 22.29
CA VAL A 80 -6.35 -0.28 22.39
C VAL A 80 -5.85 -0.58 23.81
N LEU A 81 -5.33 0.42 24.51
CA LEU A 81 -4.80 0.28 25.87
C LEU A 81 -5.93 0.26 26.92
N ALA A 82 -5.79 -0.60 27.93
CA ALA A 82 -6.75 -0.70 29.03
C ALA A 82 -6.55 0.42 30.05
N ASP A 83 -5.31 0.85 30.21
CA ASP A 83 -4.86 1.88 31.14
C ASP A 83 -3.73 2.72 30.51
N GLU A 84 -3.37 3.85 31.13
CA GLU A 84 -2.19 4.64 30.74
C GLU A 84 -0.85 3.92 30.97
N GLY A 85 -0.92 2.72 31.54
CA GLY A 85 0.18 1.91 31.99
C GLY A 85 0.54 2.14 33.45
N GLN A 86 1.42 1.28 33.95
CA GLN A 86 1.85 1.26 35.34
C GLN A 86 3.38 1.23 35.39
N PRO A 87 4.00 1.84 36.43
CA PRO A 87 5.43 1.70 36.65
C PRO A 87 5.76 0.22 36.86
N GLY A 88 6.70 -0.28 36.07
CA GLY A 88 7.22 -1.65 36.18
C GLY A 88 8.31 -1.75 37.23
N LYS A 89 8.88 -2.95 37.36
CA LYS A 89 10.05 -3.16 38.21
C LYS A 89 11.28 -2.61 37.48
N ASP A 90 11.98 -1.68 38.12
CA ASP A 90 13.21 -1.10 37.57
C ASP A 90 14.26 -2.20 37.34
N GLU A 91 14.90 -2.17 36.18
CA GLU A 91 15.97 -3.09 35.81
C GLU A 91 17.33 -2.43 36.04
N LYS A 92 18.18 -3.11 36.81
CA LYS A 92 19.59 -2.74 36.94
C LYS A 92 20.36 -3.44 35.84
N ILE A 93 20.92 -2.65 34.93
CA ILE A 93 21.84 -3.15 33.92
C ILE A 93 23.25 -2.99 34.47
N ASP A 94 24.00 -4.10 34.53
CA ASP A 94 25.41 -4.07 34.92
C ASP A 94 26.18 -3.12 33.96
N ASN A 95 26.84 -2.12 34.53
CA ASN A 95 27.55 -0.99 33.87
C ASN A 95 26.81 0.34 33.71
N ILE A 96 25.58 0.53 34.19
CA ILE A 96 24.91 1.84 34.18
C ILE A 96 24.63 2.31 35.61
N ARG A 97 25.01 3.57 35.90
CA ARG A 97 24.99 4.14 37.25
C ARG A 97 23.57 4.30 37.82
N ASP A 98 22.61 4.59 36.95
CA ASP A 98 21.21 4.76 37.30
C ASP A 98 20.36 3.61 36.74
N PRO A 99 19.41 3.06 37.52
CA PRO A 99 18.54 1.97 37.08
C PRO A 99 17.60 2.43 35.96
N PHE A 100 17.36 1.56 34.98
CA PHE A 100 16.37 1.83 33.93
C PHE A 100 14.98 1.71 34.51
N LYS A 101 14.17 2.74 34.28
CA LYS A 101 12.77 2.75 34.66
C LYS A 101 12.00 1.90 33.68
N ALA A 102 11.15 1.03 34.20
CA ALA A 102 10.25 0.22 33.39
C ALA A 102 8.85 0.85 33.38
N TRP A 103 8.18 0.83 32.23
CA TRP A 103 6.78 1.19 32.09
C TRP A 103 6.04 0.06 31.39
N VAL A 104 4.93 -0.38 31.98
CA VAL A 104 4.15 -1.52 31.47
C VAL A 104 2.80 -1.01 30.99
N VAL A 105 2.47 -1.28 29.73
CA VAL A 105 1.14 -1.00 29.17
C VAL A 105 0.41 -2.31 28.91
N THR A 106 -0.90 -2.34 29.19
CA THR A 106 -1.72 -3.55 29.03
C THR A 106 -2.75 -3.34 27.92
N PHE A 107 -2.87 -4.30 27.00
CA PHE A 107 -3.92 -4.26 25.98
C PHE A 107 -5.29 -4.60 26.58
N ARG A 108 -6.35 -3.97 26.05
CA ARG A 108 -7.73 -4.29 26.41
C ARG A 108 -8.07 -5.71 26.01
N THR A 109 -8.76 -6.42 26.89
CA THR A 109 -9.26 -7.79 26.66
C THR A 109 -10.41 -7.85 25.66
N ASP A 110 -11.03 -6.71 25.34
CA ASP A 110 -12.14 -6.61 24.40
C ASP A 110 -11.65 -6.85 22.96
N GLU A 111 -12.31 -7.73 22.20
CA GLU A 111 -11.98 -7.98 20.78
C GLU A 111 -12.44 -6.83 19.86
N ALA A 112 -13.28 -5.91 20.34
CA ALA A 112 -13.84 -4.84 19.51
C ALA A 112 -12.77 -3.94 18.88
N TRP A 113 -11.68 -3.63 19.61
CA TRP A 113 -10.60 -2.80 19.07
C TRP A 113 -9.81 -3.54 17.97
N TRP A 114 -9.67 -4.85 18.08
CA TRP A 114 -8.99 -5.66 17.07
C TRP A 114 -9.79 -5.67 15.76
N LYS A 115 -11.12 -5.79 15.84
CA LYS A 115 -11.99 -5.71 14.66
C LYS A 115 -11.89 -4.36 13.95
N ASP A 116 -11.89 -3.25 14.69
CA ASP A 116 -11.69 -1.90 14.12
C ASP A 116 -10.32 -1.78 13.45
N LEU A 117 -9.28 -2.30 14.10
CA LEU A 117 -7.92 -2.26 13.58
C LEU A 117 -7.75 -3.12 12.31
N ALA A 118 -8.27 -4.34 12.31
CA ALA A 118 -8.28 -5.22 11.14
C ALA A 118 -9.09 -4.62 9.98
N HIS A 119 -10.20 -3.94 10.29
CA HIS A 119 -10.97 -3.21 9.29
C HIS A 119 -10.15 -2.11 8.63
N ARG A 120 -9.49 -1.27 9.44
CA ARG A 120 -8.60 -0.19 8.96
C ARG A 120 -7.44 -0.73 8.13
N ASP A 121 -6.85 -1.86 8.52
CA ASP A 121 -5.82 -2.55 7.75
C ASP A 121 -6.33 -2.94 6.36
N HIS A 122 -7.50 -3.58 6.30
CA HIS A 122 -8.12 -3.94 5.03
C HIS A 122 -8.43 -2.73 4.15
N GLU A 123 -8.89 -1.62 4.72
CA GLU A 123 -9.12 -0.38 3.98
C GLU A 123 -7.81 0.21 3.42
N ALA A 124 -6.75 0.28 4.24
CA ALA A 124 -5.45 0.78 3.81
C ALA A 124 -4.86 -0.09 2.68
N MET A 125 -4.94 -1.42 2.81
CA MET A 125 -4.52 -2.35 1.75
C MET A 125 -5.34 -2.19 0.48
N ARG A 126 -6.65 -1.91 0.58
CA ARG A 126 -7.50 -1.65 -0.59
C ARG A 126 -7.07 -0.39 -1.30
N GLN A 127 -6.82 0.70 -0.57
CA GLN A 127 -6.35 1.95 -1.15
C GLN A 127 -5.01 1.78 -1.84
N GLN A 128 -4.08 1.04 -1.24
CA GLN A 128 -2.77 0.76 -1.85
C GLN A 128 -2.89 -0.10 -3.11
N ARG A 129 -3.75 -1.12 -3.12
CA ARG A 129 -4.01 -1.93 -4.32
C ARG A 129 -4.72 -1.12 -5.40
N ALA A 130 -5.63 -0.22 -5.02
CA ALA A 130 -6.31 0.67 -5.95
C ALA A 130 -5.31 1.63 -6.62
N SER A 131 -4.44 2.29 -5.83
CA SER A 131 -3.44 3.21 -6.38
C SER A 131 -2.40 2.50 -7.25
N GLN A 132 -1.99 1.28 -6.89
CA GLN A 132 -1.16 0.46 -7.76
C GLN A 132 -1.86 0.20 -9.10
N ARG A 133 -3.13 -0.22 -9.08
CA ARG A 133 -3.91 -0.47 -10.30
C ARG A 133 -4.10 0.78 -11.16
N GLU A 134 -4.32 1.95 -10.54
CA GLU A 134 -4.39 3.23 -11.26
C GLU A 134 -3.10 3.51 -12.04
N GLY A 135 -1.94 3.27 -11.43
CA GLY A 135 -0.65 3.41 -12.11
C GLY A 135 -0.54 2.52 -13.35
N TRP A 136 -0.93 1.24 -13.25
CA TRP A 136 -0.93 0.31 -14.38
C TRP A 136 -1.95 0.71 -15.47
N ALA A 137 -3.17 1.09 -15.06
CA ALA A 137 -4.22 1.51 -15.97
C ALA A 137 -3.82 2.78 -16.74
N MET A 138 -3.26 3.78 -16.05
CA MET A 138 -2.79 5.02 -16.68
C MET A 138 -1.67 4.75 -17.70
N ARG A 139 -0.71 3.87 -17.37
CA ARG A 139 0.34 3.44 -18.33
C ARG A 139 -0.26 2.74 -19.54
N GLY A 140 -1.23 1.85 -19.33
CA GLY A 140 -1.94 1.16 -20.41
C GLY A 140 -2.68 2.13 -21.35
N VAL A 141 -3.41 3.10 -20.77
CA VAL A 141 -4.12 4.14 -21.55
C VAL A 141 -3.15 5.01 -22.33
N LEU A 142 -2.04 5.46 -21.72
CA LEU A 142 -1.00 6.23 -22.41
C LEU A 142 -0.38 5.44 -23.57
N GLY A 143 -0.05 4.16 -23.36
CA GLY A 143 0.50 3.29 -24.41
C GLY A 143 -0.47 3.12 -25.58
N LEU A 144 -1.77 2.92 -25.29
CA LEU A 144 -2.82 2.84 -26.31
C LEU A 144 -2.96 4.17 -27.07
N ALA A 145 -2.95 5.30 -26.36
CA ALA A 145 -3.06 6.62 -26.97
C ALA A 145 -1.89 6.90 -27.94
N VAL A 146 -0.66 6.55 -27.55
CA VAL A 146 0.52 6.66 -28.42
C VAL A 146 0.35 5.80 -29.68
N LEU A 147 -0.06 4.53 -29.54
CA LEU A 147 -0.31 3.64 -30.67
C LEU A 147 -1.37 4.19 -31.64
N LEU A 148 -2.47 4.71 -31.11
CA LEU A 148 -3.53 5.31 -31.93
C LEU A 148 -3.04 6.57 -32.65
N LEU A 149 -2.30 7.44 -31.97
CA LEU A 149 -1.70 8.64 -32.58
C LEU A 149 -0.70 8.26 -33.67
N THR A 150 0.14 7.25 -33.45
CA THR A 150 1.06 6.73 -34.48
C THR A 150 0.29 6.18 -35.69
N GLY A 151 -0.78 5.42 -35.46
CA GLY A 151 -1.62 4.89 -36.54
C GLY A 151 -2.32 5.98 -37.35
N VAL A 152 -2.95 6.94 -36.70
CA VAL A 152 -3.61 8.08 -37.37
C VAL A 152 -2.59 8.96 -38.08
N GLY A 153 -1.45 9.24 -37.44
CA GLY A 153 -0.34 9.98 -38.02
C GLY A 153 0.20 9.28 -39.28
N TYR A 154 0.39 7.96 -39.22
CA TYR A 154 0.81 7.15 -40.36
C TYR A 154 -0.17 7.27 -41.54
N LEU A 155 -1.47 7.09 -41.30
CA LEU A 155 -2.49 7.15 -42.35
C LEU A 155 -2.49 8.53 -43.03
N ARG A 156 -2.44 9.60 -42.24
CA ARG A 156 -2.44 10.97 -42.76
C ARG A 156 -1.16 11.31 -43.53
N LEU A 157 -0.01 10.78 -43.11
CA LEU A 157 1.26 10.97 -43.81
C LEU A 157 1.29 10.16 -45.13
N ASP A 158 0.74 8.96 -45.15
CA ASP A 158 0.67 8.12 -46.36
C ASP A 158 -0.21 8.79 -47.45
N ASP A 159 -1.36 9.34 -47.04
CA ASP A 159 -2.25 10.11 -47.92
C ASP A 159 -1.53 11.33 -48.52
N TYR A 160 -0.74 12.05 -47.71
CA TYR A 160 0.00 13.23 -48.16
C TYR A 160 1.17 12.87 -49.09
N THR A 161 1.86 11.77 -48.82
CA THR A 161 3.11 11.38 -49.52
C THR A 161 2.88 10.53 -50.77
N ARG A 162 1.61 10.25 -51.14
CA ARG A 162 1.23 9.42 -52.30
C ARG A 162 2.03 8.12 -52.36
N ARG A 163 2.22 7.46 -51.21
CA ARG A 163 2.92 6.16 -51.04
C ARG A 163 4.42 6.11 -51.38
N ARG A 164 5.05 7.25 -51.71
CA ARG A 164 6.47 7.26 -52.13
C ARG A 164 7.45 6.86 -51.01
N TYR A 165 7.05 7.02 -49.75
CA TYR A 165 7.90 6.81 -48.57
C TYR A 165 7.39 5.70 -47.62
N THR A 166 6.60 4.76 -48.12
CA THR A 166 6.01 3.68 -47.31
C THR A 166 7.03 2.86 -46.52
N THR A 167 8.24 2.64 -47.06
CA THR A 167 9.31 1.89 -46.37
C THR A 167 9.83 2.62 -45.13
N TRP A 168 10.03 3.94 -45.21
CA TRP A 168 10.50 4.77 -44.10
C TRP A 168 9.43 4.92 -43.01
N LEU A 169 8.17 5.06 -43.43
CA LEU A 169 7.03 5.11 -42.53
C LEU A 169 6.85 3.81 -41.72
N ARG A 170 7.09 2.64 -42.33
CA ARG A 170 7.08 1.34 -41.62
C ARG A 170 8.23 1.22 -40.61
N LEU A 171 9.42 1.68 -40.98
CA LEU A 171 10.58 1.72 -40.08
C LEU A 171 10.32 2.63 -38.86
N ALA A 172 9.75 3.81 -39.08
CA ALA A 172 9.38 4.72 -38.00
C ALA A 172 8.31 4.10 -37.08
N ALA A 173 7.27 3.47 -37.65
CA ALA A 173 6.24 2.79 -36.87
C ALA A 173 6.80 1.62 -36.04
N ALA A 174 7.67 0.79 -36.63
CA ALA A 174 8.36 -0.28 -35.92
C ALA A 174 9.22 0.27 -34.77
N GLY A 175 9.93 1.38 -35.01
CA GLY A 175 10.72 2.07 -33.99
C GLY A 175 9.89 2.52 -32.78
N VAL A 176 8.72 3.11 -33.02
CA VAL A 176 7.81 3.51 -31.93
C VAL A 176 7.34 2.30 -31.13
N VAL A 177 6.94 1.20 -31.80
CA VAL A 177 6.51 -0.03 -31.10
C VAL A 177 7.64 -0.59 -30.24
N THR A 178 8.87 -0.64 -30.75
CA THR A 178 10.03 -1.11 -29.96
C THR A 178 10.34 -0.20 -28.78
N LEU A 179 10.21 1.13 -28.92
CA LEU A 179 10.43 2.06 -27.81
C LEU A 179 9.37 1.91 -26.71
N VAL A 180 8.11 1.73 -27.08
CA VAL A 180 7.02 1.48 -26.12
C VAL A 180 7.25 0.15 -25.40
N ALA A 181 7.64 -0.91 -26.13
CA ALA A 181 7.94 -2.21 -25.53
C ALA A 181 9.16 -2.16 -24.60
N ALA A 182 10.22 -1.46 -24.99
CA ALA A 182 11.42 -1.27 -24.16
C ALA A 182 11.13 -0.43 -22.91
N GLY A 183 10.36 0.66 -23.05
CA GLY A 183 9.91 1.47 -21.92
C GLY A 183 9.05 0.67 -20.96
N TRP A 184 8.15 -0.18 -21.48
CA TRP A 184 7.35 -1.08 -20.67
C TRP A 184 8.22 -2.08 -19.90
N TRP A 185 9.17 -2.74 -20.59
CA TRP A 185 10.11 -3.70 -19.99
C TRP A 185 10.95 -3.09 -18.86
N TRP A 186 11.42 -1.86 -19.02
CA TRP A 186 12.22 -1.18 -18.00
C TRP A 186 11.42 -0.81 -16.73
N THR A 187 10.09 -0.77 -16.82
CA THR A 187 9.21 -0.35 -15.72
C THR A 187 8.50 -1.50 -15.00
N ILE A 188 8.66 -2.73 -15.49
CA ILE A 188 8.32 -3.98 -14.81
C ILE A 188 9.48 -4.36 -13.88
#